data_AF-A0A8T3ANY4-F1
#
_entry.id   AF-A0A8T3ANY4-F1
#
_cell.length_a   1.000
_cell.length_b   1.000
_cell.length_c   1.000
_cell.angle_alpha   90.00
_cell.angle_beta   90.00
_cell.angle_gamma   90.00
#
_symmetry.space_group_name_H-M   'P 1'
#
loop_
_entity.id
_entity.type
_entity.pdbx_description
1 polymer ?
#
loop_
_entity_poly.entity_id
_entity_poly.type
_entity_poly.pdbx_seq_one_letter_code
_entity_poly.pdbx_strand_id
1 'polypeptide(L)'
;MSASLSKKRHFYWEAALSPRHGLKLAFLLFLCSLPAILSQENNDVTIIVKGSVTEAETDDNFVCATLDWWHLRSDLNHPYLVRAIEAFRPLRIRVGGSLQDQIKYGIGSLKFSCDPFTKMSGGLFGFSKGCLSIARWDALNLLFQKTGAIVTFGLNALYGRHQVQKGLWQGAWNSSNARDFIEYTISKGYPVDSWEFALQKVTFKTLLVAPGGFFDNQQWYAKLLEVSGPSVLNAMSHHVYNLGPGNDPRIVSKITDPKSLSWFADTFRNVQLTIQRHGPWSSAWVGEAGGAYNSGSRLVSNTFLNSFWNGIKYNTKVYCRQTLIGGNYGLLDTQTFIPNPDYYSALLWHRLMGKGVLSVDISGSPFLRAYAHCRKQKSGVTMLLINLSKSAAFTVTVRNDLNVDLAEGNGIQKDSSFIHGLKQTVSWIGKEASLDSHKREEYHLTAKDGNHLSRTMLLNGIPLQLNKNGEIPALNPLLVSVSSPILIAPLSIAFVAFPNFEARACA
;
A
#
# COMPACT_ATOMS: atom_id res chain seq x y z
N MET A 1 -16.82 -34.33 62.76
CA MET A 1 -16.54 -35.78 62.89
C MET A 1 -17.38 -36.50 61.83
N SER A 2 -16.77 -36.83 60.69
CA SER A 2 -16.51 -38.23 60.22
C SER A 2 -17.80 -39.00 59.89
N ALA A 3 -18.21 -39.11 58.62
CA ALA A 3 -17.96 -40.24 57.68
C ALA A 3 -18.58 -41.58 58.17
N SER A 4 -19.30 -42.42 57.39
CA SER A 4 -19.31 -42.67 55.95
C SER A 4 -20.52 -43.56 55.53
N LEU A 5 -20.78 -43.59 54.20
CA LEU A 5 -21.22 -44.72 53.33
C LEU A 5 -22.54 -45.49 53.59
N SER A 6 -23.43 -45.52 52.58
CA SER A 6 -23.94 -46.78 52.01
C SER A 6 -24.71 -46.61 50.68
N LYS A 7 -24.45 -47.58 49.78
CA LYS A 7 -25.03 -48.01 48.50
C LYS A 7 -26.50 -47.66 48.19
N LYS A 8 -26.81 -47.38 46.91
CA LYS A 8 -28.06 -47.79 46.24
C LYS A 8 -27.85 -48.14 44.75
N ARG A 9 -28.46 -49.25 44.33
CA ARG A 9 -28.68 -49.70 42.93
C ARG A 9 -30.16 -50.11 42.80
N HIS A 10 -30.65 -50.08 41.55
CA HIS A 10 -32.00 -50.43 41.02
C HIS A 10 -33.06 -49.32 41.19
N PHE A 11 -33.90 -48.98 40.21
CA PHE A 11 -34.68 -49.80 39.27
C PHE A 11 -34.98 -49.05 37.95
N TYR A 12 -35.24 -49.83 36.89
CA TYR A 12 -35.80 -49.43 35.59
C TYR A 12 -37.25 -48.91 35.72
N TRP A 13 -37.63 -47.95 34.89
CA TRP A 13 -39.01 -47.73 34.44
C TRP A 13 -39.01 -47.26 32.96
N GLU A 14 -39.65 -48.07 32.11
CA GLU A 14 -40.03 -47.74 30.74
C GLU A 14 -41.17 -46.71 30.75
N ALA A 15 -41.12 -45.74 29.84
CA ALA A 15 -42.29 -44.92 29.48
C ALA A 15 -42.38 -44.81 27.96
N ALA A 16 -43.48 -45.36 27.44
CA ALA A 16 -43.80 -45.47 26.01
C ALA A 16 -44.08 -44.09 25.36
N LEU A 17 -43.55 -43.89 24.16
CA LEU A 17 -43.78 -42.72 23.30
C LEU A 17 -45.02 -42.91 22.42
N SER A 18 -45.88 -41.89 22.40
CA SER A 18 -47.08 -41.79 21.55
C SER A 18 -46.75 -41.37 20.10
N PRO A 19 -47.43 -41.93 19.07
CA PRO A 19 -47.06 -41.76 17.66
C PRO A 19 -47.68 -40.48 17.06
N ARG A 20 -47.16 -39.31 17.42
CA ARG A 20 -47.47 -38.05 16.70
C ARG A 20 -46.25 -37.16 16.38
N HIS A 21 -45.03 -37.66 16.61
CA HIS A 21 -43.79 -36.92 16.37
C HIS A 21 -42.92 -37.46 15.22
N GLY A 22 -43.33 -38.57 14.58
CA GLY A 22 -42.53 -39.24 13.54
C GLY A 22 -42.36 -38.47 12.22
N LEU A 23 -43.33 -37.61 11.86
CA LEU A 23 -43.28 -36.90 10.57
C LEU A 23 -42.42 -35.61 10.59
N LYS A 24 -42.23 -34.99 11.76
CA LYS A 24 -41.36 -33.80 11.88
C LYS A 24 -39.88 -34.16 12.03
N LEU A 25 -39.57 -35.33 12.58
CA LEU A 25 -38.19 -35.78 12.76
C LEU A 25 -37.56 -36.26 11.43
N ALA A 26 -38.35 -36.83 10.52
CA ALA A 26 -37.87 -37.27 9.21
C ALA A 26 -37.46 -36.08 8.30
N PHE A 27 -38.18 -34.95 8.37
CA PHE A 27 -37.81 -33.74 7.61
C PHE A 27 -36.55 -33.05 8.17
N LEU A 28 -36.35 -33.09 9.49
CA LEU A 28 -35.14 -32.56 10.14
C LEU A 28 -33.91 -33.45 9.86
N LEU A 29 -34.08 -34.77 9.79
CA LEU A 29 -32.99 -35.68 9.47
C LEU A 29 -32.62 -35.65 7.97
N PHE A 30 -33.56 -35.35 7.08
CA PHE A 30 -33.27 -35.19 5.64
C PHE A 30 -32.55 -33.87 5.31
N LEU A 31 -32.73 -32.83 6.12
CA LEU A 31 -31.93 -31.59 6.04
C LEU A 31 -30.53 -31.75 6.64
N CYS A 32 -30.29 -32.77 7.47
CA CYS A 32 -28.97 -33.11 8.01
C CYS A 32 -28.21 -34.16 7.18
N SER A 33 -28.84 -34.75 6.15
CA SER A 33 -28.22 -35.73 5.25
C SER A 33 -28.00 -35.25 3.82
N LEU A 34 -28.34 -33.98 3.53
CA LEU A 34 -27.59 -33.29 2.49
C LEU A 34 -26.15 -33.28 2.98
N PRO A 35 -25.17 -33.89 2.28
CA PRO A 35 -23.81 -33.43 2.48
C PRO A 35 -23.92 -31.91 2.31
N ALA A 36 -23.51 -31.16 3.33
CA ALA A 36 -23.09 -29.81 3.07
C ALA A 36 -22.18 -29.97 1.86
N ILE A 37 -22.65 -29.56 0.69
CA ILE A 37 -21.76 -29.23 -0.40
C ILE A 37 -21.01 -28.05 0.22
N LEU A 38 -19.98 -28.36 0.99
CA LEU A 38 -18.81 -27.53 1.14
C LEU A 38 -18.57 -27.14 -0.29
N SER A 39 -18.97 -25.91 -0.65
CA SER A 39 -18.62 -25.34 -1.94
C SER A 39 -17.12 -25.52 -1.95
N GLN A 40 -16.65 -26.48 -2.74
CA GLN A 40 -15.23 -26.72 -2.89
C GLN A 40 -14.77 -25.39 -3.46
N GLU A 41 -14.09 -24.56 -2.64
CA GLU A 41 -13.58 -23.28 -3.11
C GLU A 41 -12.76 -23.64 -4.34
N ASN A 42 -13.26 -23.25 -5.51
CA ASN A 42 -12.56 -23.55 -6.74
C ASN A 42 -11.30 -22.70 -6.69
N ASN A 43 -10.19 -23.35 -6.38
CA ASN A 43 -8.89 -22.72 -6.27
C ASN A 43 -8.34 -22.34 -7.65
N ASP A 44 -8.98 -22.80 -8.73
CA ASP A 44 -8.71 -22.36 -10.09
C ASP A 44 -9.39 -21.01 -10.34
N VAL A 45 -8.58 -19.99 -10.55
CA VAL A 45 -9.02 -18.61 -10.73
C VAL A 45 -8.60 -18.15 -12.13
N THR A 46 -9.54 -17.62 -12.90
CA THR A 46 -9.24 -16.88 -14.13
C THR A 46 -9.25 -15.38 -13.84
N ILE A 47 -8.19 -14.69 -14.27
CA ILE A 47 -8.12 -13.22 -14.26
C ILE A 47 -8.14 -12.74 -15.69
N ILE A 48 -9.04 -11.82 -16.00
CA ILE A 48 -9.13 -11.14 -17.29
C ILE A 48 -8.58 -9.73 -17.11
N VAL A 49 -7.51 -9.41 -17.81
CA VAL A 49 -6.93 -8.05 -17.86
C VAL A 49 -7.57 -7.29 -19.00
N LYS A 50 -8.12 -6.11 -18.71
CA LYS A 50 -8.70 -5.22 -19.71
C LYS A 50 -7.63 -4.31 -20.28
N GLY A 51 -7.14 -4.62 -21.48
CA GLY A 51 -5.94 -4.02 -22.06
C GLY A 51 -6.21 -2.79 -22.94
N SER A 52 -7.47 -2.43 -23.18
CA SER A 52 -7.87 -1.40 -24.16
C SER A 52 -7.55 0.02 -23.70
N VAL A 53 -7.82 0.36 -22.45
CA VAL A 53 -7.62 1.69 -21.84
C VAL A 53 -7.11 1.58 -20.41
N THR A 54 -6.39 2.60 -19.93
CA THR A 54 -6.04 2.72 -18.51
C THR A 54 -7.24 3.20 -17.70
N GLU A 55 -7.54 2.54 -16.57
CA GLU A 55 -8.57 2.95 -15.61
C GLU A 55 -8.12 4.16 -14.77
N ALA A 56 -6.82 4.22 -14.51
CA ALA A 56 -6.17 5.29 -13.75
C ALA A 56 -4.70 5.38 -14.16
N GLU A 57 -4.01 6.42 -13.68
CA GLU A 57 -2.59 6.58 -13.91
C GLU A 57 -1.90 6.99 -12.60
N THR A 58 -0.75 6.39 -12.27
CA THR A 58 0.08 6.76 -11.12
C THR A 58 1.30 7.58 -11.54
N ASP A 59 2.04 8.16 -10.58
CA ASP A 59 3.34 8.80 -10.85
C ASP A 59 4.44 7.74 -11.09
N ASP A 60 5.51 8.10 -11.82
CA ASP A 60 6.68 7.23 -11.99
C ASP A 60 7.38 6.92 -10.65
N ASN A 61 7.22 7.82 -9.68
CA ASN A 61 7.67 7.73 -8.29
C ASN A 61 6.49 7.51 -7.34
N PHE A 62 5.52 6.71 -7.77
CA PHE A 62 4.35 6.35 -6.95
C PHE A 62 4.72 5.85 -5.55
N VAL A 63 5.75 4.99 -5.44
CA VAL A 63 6.26 4.54 -4.15
C VAL A 63 7.10 5.65 -3.51
N CYS A 64 6.63 6.11 -2.36
CA CYS A 64 7.28 7.10 -1.52
C CYS A 64 7.48 6.52 -0.11
N ALA A 65 8.40 7.07 0.66
CA ALA A 65 8.54 6.80 2.09
C ALA A 65 8.53 8.11 2.87
N THR A 66 8.00 8.12 4.09
CA THR A 66 8.08 9.30 4.95
C THR A 66 9.37 9.28 5.78
N LEU A 67 9.76 10.44 6.30
CA LEU A 67 10.80 10.55 7.32
C LEU A 67 10.28 11.48 8.42
N ASP A 68 10.03 10.91 9.61
CA ASP A 68 9.47 11.68 10.72
C ASP A 68 10.52 12.57 11.39
N TRP A 69 10.06 13.73 11.89
CA TRP A 69 10.85 14.68 12.66
C TRP A 69 11.65 14.10 13.83
N TRP A 70 11.11 13.11 14.55
CA TRP A 70 11.79 12.51 15.70
C TRP A 70 12.96 11.59 15.31
N HIS A 71 13.01 11.14 14.06
CA HIS A 71 14.11 10.35 13.48
C HIS A 71 15.15 11.17 12.75
N LEU A 72 14.99 12.49 12.68
CA LEU A 72 16.02 13.39 12.21
C LEU A 72 17.19 13.53 13.20
N ARG A 73 17.38 12.60 14.15
CA ARG A 73 18.62 12.43 14.92
C ARG A 73 19.45 11.23 14.47
N SER A 74 18.90 10.36 13.64
CA SER A 74 19.60 9.17 13.16
C SER A 74 20.86 9.54 12.35
N ASP A 75 21.80 8.61 12.29
CA ASP A 75 22.98 8.72 11.45
C ASP A 75 22.58 8.67 9.96
N LEU A 76 22.68 9.82 9.29
CA LEU A 76 22.33 9.96 7.87
C LEU A 76 23.42 9.42 6.95
N ASN A 77 24.62 9.16 7.47
CA ASN A 77 25.74 8.64 6.71
C ASN A 77 25.87 7.11 6.79
N HIS A 78 24.97 6.44 7.52
CA HIS A 78 24.99 5.00 7.66
C HIS A 78 24.91 4.32 6.28
N PRO A 79 25.84 3.41 5.94
CA PRO A 79 25.92 2.85 4.59
C PRO A 79 24.64 2.13 4.18
N TYR A 80 23.98 1.43 5.10
CA TYR A 80 22.75 0.69 4.77
C TYR A 80 21.57 1.61 4.46
N LEU A 81 21.49 2.79 5.11
CA LEU A 81 20.47 3.79 4.78
C LEU A 81 20.68 4.31 3.36
N VAL A 82 21.91 4.69 3.02
CA VAL A 82 22.29 5.17 1.70
C VAL A 82 21.94 4.13 0.63
N ARG A 83 22.40 2.88 0.80
CA ARG A 83 22.13 1.79 -0.15
C ARG A 83 20.64 1.46 -0.26
N ALA A 84 19.89 1.56 0.84
CA ALA A 84 18.46 1.32 0.84
C ALA A 84 17.68 2.36 0.02
N ILE A 85 18.07 3.63 0.07
CA ILE A 85 17.45 4.70 -0.74
C ILE A 85 17.88 4.56 -2.20
N GLU A 86 19.18 4.34 -2.46
CA GLU A 86 19.75 4.18 -3.80
C GLU A 86 19.20 2.99 -4.57
N ALA A 87 18.60 2.00 -3.92
CA ALA A 87 18.05 0.83 -4.60
C ALA A 87 16.79 1.13 -5.42
N PHE A 88 16.08 2.23 -5.12
CA PHE A 88 14.88 2.66 -5.83
C PHE A 88 15.21 3.40 -7.13
N ARG A 89 16.12 4.39 -7.10
CA ARG A 89 16.53 5.21 -8.27
C ARG A 89 15.36 5.81 -9.08
N PRO A 90 14.67 6.86 -8.57
CA PRO A 90 14.82 7.48 -7.26
C PRO A 90 13.71 7.07 -6.27
N LEU A 91 13.93 7.32 -4.97
CA LEU A 91 12.88 7.23 -3.95
C LEU A 91 12.38 8.64 -3.61
N ARG A 92 11.05 8.84 -3.60
CA ARG A 92 10.45 10.05 -3.01
C ARG A 92 10.43 9.93 -1.49
N ILE A 93 10.96 10.94 -0.79
CA ILE A 93 10.99 11.02 0.66
C ILE A 93 10.17 12.22 1.12
N ARG A 94 9.09 11.97 1.88
CA ARG A 94 8.26 13.01 2.51
C ARG A 94 8.74 13.27 3.93
N VAL A 95 9.43 14.39 4.15
CA VAL A 95 9.89 14.83 5.48
C VAL A 95 8.75 15.56 6.19
N GLY A 96 8.24 15.00 7.27
CA GLY A 96 7.01 15.50 7.91
C GLY A 96 6.60 14.71 9.14
N GLY A 97 5.29 14.48 9.30
CA GLY A 97 4.69 13.72 10.40
C GLY A 97 4.12 14.61 11.51
N SER A 98 3.65 14.02 12.61
CA SER A 98 2.83 14.71 13.63
C SER A 98 3.48 15.94 14.27
N LEU A 99 4.81 16.06 14.24
CA LEU A 99 5.53 17.20 14.82
C LEU A 99 5.80 18.34 13.82
N GLN A 100 5.36 18.22 12.57
CA GLN A 100 5.57 19.21 11.52
C GLN A 100 5.10 20.61 11.90
N ASP A 101 3.96 20.71 12.58
CA ASP A 101 3.42 22.01 13.00
C ASP A 101 4.03 22.56 14.30
N GLN A 102 5.05 21.87 14.84
CA GLN A 102 5.77 22.27 16.04
C GLN A 102 7.25 22.62 15.79
N ILE A 103 7.73 22.44 14.55
CA ILE A 103 9.11 22.73 14.17
C ILE A 103 9.28 24.21 13.81
N LYS A 104 10.38 24.83 14.25
CA LYS A 104 10.86 26.12 13.71
C LYS A 104 12.11 25.88 12.87
N TYR A 105 12.32 26.68 11.84
CA TYR A 105 13.52 26.59 11.01
C TYR A 105 14.59 27.51 11.57
N GLY A 106 15.78 26.95 11.81
CA GLY A 106 16.90 27.62 12.45
C GLY A 106 17.65 28.64 11.59
N ILE A 107 16.92 29.40 10.75
CA ILE A 107 17.45 30.35 9.78
C ILE A 107 17.52 31.77 10.37
N GLY A 108 18.54 32.54 9.98
CA GLY A 108 18.77 33.92 10.44
C GLY A 108 19.30 34.02 11.88
N SER A 109 19.28 35.23 12.45
CA SER A 109 19.63 35.47 13.86
C SER A 109 18.49 35.02 14.77
N LEU A 110 18.49 33.74 15.14
CA LEU A 110 17.50 33.20 16.06
C LEU A 110 17.59 33.94 17.40
N LYS A 111 16.48 34.54 17.86
CA LYS A 111 16.37 35.12 19.20
C LYS A 111 16.29 34.06 20.31
N PHE A 112 16.50 32.78 19.99
CA PHE A 112 16.30 31.62 20.86
C PHE A 112 17.21 30.45 20.47
N SER A 113 17.49 29.53 21.41
CA SER A 113 18.27 28.32 21.14
C SER A 113 17.55 27.40 20.15
N CYS A 114 18.27 26.88 19.15
CA CYS A 114 17.73 25.94 18.18
C CYS A 114 17.80 24.51 18.71
N ASP A 115 16.91 24.19 19.65
CA ASP A 115 16.91 22.88 20.30
C ASP A 115 16.06 21.86 19.51
N PRO A 116 16.55 20.62 19.34
CA PRO A 116 15.75 19.55 18.75
C PRO A 116 14.58 19.16 19.68
N PHE A 117 13.57 18.49 19.13
CA PHE A 117 12.46 17.94 19.91
C PHE A 117 12.95 17.09 21.09
N THR A 118 12.32 17.25 22.25
CA THR A 118 12.49 16.42 23.44
C THR A 118 11.13 15.93 23.94
N LYS A 119 11.10 14.75 24.58
CA LYS A 119 9.88 14.24 25.20
C LYS A 119 9.50 15.15 26.37
N MET A 120 8.26 15.59 26.41
CA MET A 120 7.75 16.52 27.42
C MET A 120 6.29 16.21 27.73
N SER A 121 5.98 15.99 29.01
CA SER A 121 4.60 15.80 29.47
C SER A 121 3.80 17.08 29.22
N GLY A 122 2.56 16.94 28.73
CA GLY A 122 1.68 18.08 28.40
C GLY A 122 1.98 18.78 27.07
N GLY A 123 3.09 18.44 26.40
CA GLY A 123 3.38 18.91 25.05
C GLY A 123 2.44 18.30 24.00
N LEU A 124 2.26 18.96 22.85
CA LEU A 124 1.45 18.41 21.77
C LEU A 124 2.13 17.15 21.22
N PHE A 125 1.38 16.04 21.18
CA PHE A 125 1.88 14.68 20.96
C PHE A 125 2.94 14.20 21.97
N GLY A 126 3.08 14.86 23.13
CA GLY A 126 4.05 14.51 24.17
C GLY A 126 5.47 15.04 23.93
N PHE A 127 5.62 16.09 23.13
CA PHE A 127 6.91 16.68 22.79
C PHE A 127 6.94 18.20 23.02
N SER A 128 8.16 18.71 23.22
CA SER A 128 8.44 20.15 23.20
C SER A 128 8.20 20.74 21.80
N LYS A 129 8.31 22.08 21.68
CA LYS A 129 8.61 22.69 20.38
C LYS A 129 10.01 22.27 19.94
N GLY A 130 10.23 22.13 18.63
CA GLY A 130 11.51 21.73 18.07
C GLY A 130 12.06 22.78 17.11
N CYS A 131 13.35 22.70 16.84
CA CYS A 131 14.03 23.50 15.85
C CYS A 131 14.84 22.60 14.90
N LEU A 132 14.71 22.84 13.58
CA LEU A 132 15.55 22.25 12.56
C LEU A 132 16.73 23.18 12.32
N SER A 133 17.92 22.80 12.80
CA SER A 133 19.13 23.58 12.54
C SER A 133 19.51 23.51 11.06
N ILE A 134 20.13 24.58 10.55
CA ILE A 134 20.62 24.63 9.17
C ILE A 134 21.67 23.55 8.92
N ALA A 135 22.55 23.28 9.88
CA ALA A 135 23.50 22.17 9.78
C ALA A 135 22.81 20.81 9.58
N ARG A 136 21.67 20.57 10.25
CA ARG A 136 20.92 19.32 10.06
C ARG A 136 20.19 19.30 8.71
N TRP A 137 19.66 20.43 8.27
CA TRP A 137 19.05 20.56 6.95
C TRP A 137 20.06 20.32 5.82
N ASP A 138 21.25 20.90 5.92
CA ASP A 138 22.36 20.66 4.99
C ASP A 138 22.74 19.17 4.97
N ALA A 139 22.86 18.52 6.13
CA ALA A 139 23.16 17.09 6.22
C ALA A 139 22.09 16.19 5.57
N LEU A 140 20.80 16.53 5.71
CA LEU A 140 19.72 15.83 5.02
C LEU A 140 19.82 15.98 3.51
N ASN A 141 20.09 17.19 3.02
CA ASN A 141 20.21 17.42 1.58
C ASN A 141 21.46 16.78 0.98
N LEU A 142 22.56 16.67 1.72
CA LEU A 142 23.71 15.88 1.29
C LEU A 142 23.34 14.40 1.08
N LEU A 143 22.54 13.82 1.99
CA LEU A 143 22.01 12.47 1.80
C LEU A 143 21.10 12.38 0.56
N PHE A 144 20.16 13.33 0.39
CA PHE A 144 19.22 13.31 -0.72
C PHE A 144 19.93 13.46 -2.08
N GLN A 145 20.87 14.38 -2.19
CA GLN A 145 21.68 14.55 -3.40
C GLN A 145 22.54 13.33 -3.68
N LYS A 146 23.20 12.76 -2.65
CA LYS A 146 24.02 11.55 -2.79
C LYS A 146 23.21 10.36 -3.33
N THR A 147 21.99 10.20 -2.83
CA THR A 147 21.13 9.05 -3.15
C THR A 147 20.22 9.28 -4.37
N GLY A 148 20.14 10.52 -4.86
CA GLY A 148 19.18 10.92 -5.90
C GLY A 148 17.72 10.95 -5.41
N ALA A 149 17.47 11.05 -4.11
CA ALA A 149 16.13 11.08 -3.56
C ALA A 149 15.36 12.34 -3.99
N ILE A 150 14.06 12.18 -4.24
CA ILE A 150 13.14 13.28 -4.52
C ILE A 150 12.51 13.72 -3.20
N VAL A 151 12.54 15.01 -2.88
CA VAL A 151 12.10 15.47 -1.55
C VAL A 151 10.74 16.16 -1.62
N THR A 152 9.82 15.71 -0.77
CA THR A 152 8.62 16.44 -0.38
C THR A 152 8.80 16.94 1.06
N PHE A 153 8.71 18.24 1.32
CA PHE A 153 8.96 18.78 2.65
C PHE A 153 7.72 19.43 3.25
N GLY A 154 7.35 18.98 4.45
CA GLY A 154 6.24 19.50 5.23
C GLY A 154 6.57 20.76 6.00
N LEU A 155 5.81 21.83 5.76
CA LEU A 155 5.96 23.14 6.38
C LEU A 155 5.08 23.30 7.62
N ASN A 156 5.54 24.10 8.59
CA ASN A 156 4.80 24.39 9.82
C ASN A 156 3.67 25.40 9.56
N ALA A 157 2.43 24.95 9.64
CA ALA A 157 1.25 25.77 9.41
C ALA A 157 0.76 26.56 10.64
N LEU A 158 1.29 26.25 11.83
CA LEU A 158 0.93 26.90 13.09
C LEU A 158 1.87 28.05 13.48
N TYR A 159 2.94 28.30 12.73
CA TYR A 159 3.84 29.42 13.03
C TYR A 159 3.09 30.77 12.96
N GLY A 160 3.15 31.54 14.06
CA GLY A 160 2.42 32.81 14.22
C GLY A 160 0.95 32.67 14.63
N ARG A 161 0.36 31.47 14.56
CA ARG A 161 -0.99 31.20 15.03
C ARG A 161 -1.00 30.94 16.55
N HIS A 162 -2.15 31.13 17.17
CA HIS A 162 -2.34 30.88 18.59
C HIS A 162 -3.48 29.89 18.82
N GLN A 163 -3.31 29.07 19.86
CA GLN A 163 -4.31 28.09 20.24
C GLN A 163 -5.41 28.78 21.03
N VAL A 164 -6.65 28.63 20.60
CA VAL A 164 -7.82 29.23 21.27
C VAL A 164 -8.54 28.17 22.11
N GLN A 165 -8.56 26.93 21.62
CA GLN A 165 -9.07 25.76 22.33
C GLN A 165 -8.21 24.54 21.98
N LYS A 166 -8.35 23.45 22.74
CA LYS A 166 -7.60 22.21 22.46
C LYS A 166 -7.88 21.75 21.03
N GLY A 167 -6.83 21.66 20.21
CA GLY A 167 -6.91 21.31 18.79
C GLY A 167 -7.35 22.44 17.83
N LEU A 168 -7.78 23.60 18.33
CA LEU A 168 -8.24 24.71 17.50
C LEU A 168 -7.25 25.89 17.54
N TRP A 169 -6.74 26.24 16.37
CA TRP A 169 -5.78 27.32 16.17
C TRP A 169 -6.37 28.43 15.31
N GLN A 170 -6.13 29.69 15.69
CA GLN A 170 -6.60 30.87 14.98
C GLN A 170 -5.46 31.89 14.77
N GLY A 171 -5.78 32.96 14.04
CA GLY A 171 -4.83 33.98 13.62
C GLY A 171 -4.25 33.71 12.23
N ALA A 172 -3.67 34.75 11.64
CA ALA A 172 -2.96 34.66 10.38
C ALA A 172 -1.69 33.81 10.53
N TRP A 173 -1.38 33.01 9.50
CA TRP A 173 -0.11 32.33 9.44
C TRP A 173 1.01 33.34 9.19
N ASN A 174 2.07 33.30 9.99
CA ASN A 174 3.26 34.10 9.73
C ASN A 174 4.21 33.28 8.85
N SER A 175 4.30 33.65 7.57
CA SER A 175 5.11 32.93 6.59
C SER A 175 6.61 33.23 6.68
N SER A 176 7.06 34.19 7.50
CA SER A 176 8.45 34.68 7.46
C SER A 176 9.47 33.57 7.68
N ASN A 177 9.27 32.72 8.70
CA ASN A 177 10.22 31.64 9.00
C ASN A 177 10.30 30.58 7.89
N ALA A 178 9.15 30.24 7.29
CA ALA A 178 9.10 29.31 6.16
C ALA A 178 9.71 29.92 4.90
N ARG A 179 9.43 31.21 4.64
CA ARG A 179 9.97 31.95 3.51
C ARG A 179 11.50 31.99 3.57
N ASP A 180 12.07 32.40 4.70
CA ASP A 180 13.53 32.47 4.88
C ASP A 180 14.17 31.08 4.70
N PHE A 181 13.52 30.03 5.19
CA PHE A 181 13.98 28.64 5.03
C PHE A 181 13.92 28.15 3.58
N ILE A 182 12.85 28.48 2.85
CA ILE A 182 12.71 28.18 1.42
C ILE A 182 13.76 28.96 0.61
N GLU A 183 13.95 30.26 0.89
CA GLU A 183 14.96 31.10 0.24
C GLU A 183 16.37 30.54 0.46
N TYR A 184 16.70 30.12 1.69
CA TYR A 184 17.96 29.43 1.98
C TYR A 184 18.08 28.13 1.16
N THR A 185 17.06 27.28 1.17
CA THR A 185 17.05 26.01 0.44
C THR A 185 17.28 26.19 -1.06
N ILE A 186 16.64 27.20 -1.65
CA ILE A 186 16.81 27.58 -3.06
C ILE A 186 18.24 28.09 -3.30
N SER A 187 18.76 28.97 -2.42
CA SER A 187 20.11 29.55 -2.56
C SER A 187 21.22 28.48 -2.56
N LYS A 188 20.98 27.36 -1.87
CA LYS A 188 21.90 26.21 -1.80
C LYS A 188 21.75 25.25 -2.99
N GLY A 189 20.75 25.45 -3.85
CA GLY A 189 20.43 24.52 -4.94
C GLY A 189 19.92 23.17 -4.45
N TYR A 190 19.29 23.12 -3.27
CA TYR A 190 18.80 21.86 -2.71
C TYR A 190 17.53 21.36 -3.41
N PRO A 191 17.45 20.06 -3.76
CA PRO A 191 16.38 19.53 -4.59
C PRO A 191 15.12 19.24 -3.75
N VAL A 192 14.26 20.25 -3.58
CA VAL A 192 12.90 20.07 -3.05
C VAL A 192 11.90 20.12 -4.20
N ASP A 193 11.27 18.97 -4.47
CA ASP A 193 10.32 18.77 -5.57
C ASP A 193 8.93 19.28 -5.22
N SER A 194 8.54 19.15 -3.95
CA SER A 194 7.25 19.63 -3.49
C SER A 194 7.28 20.12 -2.04
N TRP A 195 6.52 21.18 -1.76
CA TRP A 195 6.27 21.64 -0.41
C TRP A 195 4.89 21.18 0.02
N GLU A 196 4.80 20.48 1.15
CA GLU A 196 3.52 20.14 1.75
C GLU A 196 3.16 21.19 2.80
N PHE A 197 1.99 21.79 2.66
CA PHE A 197 1.57 22.90 3.49
C PHE A 197 0.09 22.75 3.86
N ALA A 198 -0.23 22.86 5.15
CA ALA A 198 -1.62 23.08 5.56
C ALA A 198 -1.99 24.58 5.38
N LEU A 199 -2.37 24.98 4.14
CA LEU A 199 -2.77 26.33 3.62
C LEU A 199 -1.75 27.46 3.26
N GLN A 200 -1.28 27.56 2.00
CA GLN A 200 -1.19 28.76 1.13
C GLN A 200 0.03 28.81 0.17
N LYS A 201 -0.25 29.40 -1.00
CA LYS A 201 0.54 29.69 -2.20
C LYS A 201 2.05 29.87 -2.02
N VAL A 202 2.80 28.91 -2.58
CA VAL A 202 4.20 29.07 -3.01
C VAL A 202 4.16 29.31 -4.52
N THR A 203 4.90 30.28 -5.03
CA THR A 203 5.08 30.49 -6.48
C THR A 203 6.44 29.96 -6.90
N PHE A 204 6.56 29.62 -8.20
CA PHE A 204 7.63 28.88 -8.90
C PHE A 204 7.38 27.37 -9.03
N LYS A 205 8.03 26.75 -10.05
CA LYS A 205 7.88 25.40 -10.65
C LYS A 205 7.70 24.17 -9.71
N THR A 206 7.64 24.36 -8.41
CA THR A 206 7.54 23.36 -7.35
C THR A 206 6.07 23.05 -7.02
N LEU A 207 5.75 21.79 -6.77
CA LEU A 207 4.37 21.37 -6.46
C LEU A 207 3.97 21.76 -5.03
N LEU A 208 2.76 22.28 -4.84
CA LEU A 208 2.14 22.41 -3.52
C LEU A 208 1.23 21.22 -3.25
N VAL A 209 1.47 20.57 -2.11
CA VAL A 209 0.72 19.41 -1.61
C VAL A 209 0.00 19.81 -0.32
N ALA A 210 -1.27 19.43 -0.14
CA ALA A 210 -2.03 19.76 1.06
C ALA A 210 -3.24 18.83 1.23
N PRO A 211 -3.81 18.69 2.43
CA PRO A 211 -3.38 19.26 3.71
C PRO A 211 -2.39 18.43 4.52
N GLY A 212 -2.10 17.18 4.14
CA GLY A 212 -1.29 16.28 4.98
C GLY A 212 -2.02 15.82 6.25
N GLY A 213 -3.30 15.41 6.10
CA GLY A 213 -4.14 14.94 7.21
C GLY A 213 -5.10 13.81 6.80
N PHE A 214 -5.93 13.33 7.73
CA PHE A 214 -6.95 12.32 7.41
C PHE A 214 -8.12 12.94 6.64
N PHE A 215 -8.69 12.19 5.68
CA PHE A 215 -9.89 12.59 4.96
C PHE A 215 -11.15 12.34 5.80
N ASP A 216 -11.38 13.17 6.82
CA ASP A 216 -12.47 13.04 7.79
C ASP A 216 -13.69 13.92 7.48
N ASN A 217 -13.47 15.07 6.83
CA ASN A 217 -14.50 16.03 6.48
C ASN A 217 -14.43 16.42 4.99
N GLN A 218 -15.21 15.72 4.16
CA GLN A 218 -15.26 15.96 2.71
C GLN A 218 -15.57 17.41 2.33
N GLN A 219 -16.44 18.11 3.09
CA GLN A 219 -16.79 19.51 2.80
C GLN A 219 -15.61 20.45 3.05
N TRP A 220 -14.80 20.17 4.07
CA TRP A 220 -13.59 20.93 4.33
C TRP A 220 -12.57 20.76 3.18
N TYR A 221 -12.39 19.53 2.69
CA TYR A 221 -11.50 19.25 1.56
C TYR A 221 -12.00 19.89 0.25
N ALA A 222 -13.31 19.85 -0.01
CA ALA A 222 -13.92 20.57 -1.13
C ALA A 222 -13.65 22.08 -1.02
N LYS A 223 -13.87 22.66 0.17
CA LYS A 223 -13.64 24.09 0.42
C LYS A 223 -12.17 24.48 0.24
N LEU A 224 -11.23 23.60 0.64
CA LEU A 224 -9.81 23.80 0.42
C LEU A 224 -9.48 23.95 -1.08
N LEU A 225 -10.04 23.08 -1.94
CA LEU A 225 -9.86 23.19 -3.39
C LEU A 225 -10.45 24.49 -3.93
N GLU A 226 -11.70 24.79 -3.58
CA GLU A 226 -12.41 25.99 -4.05
C GLU A 226 -11.70 27.29 -3.68
N VAL A 227 -11.19 27.39 -2.44
CA VAL A 227 -10.53 28.59 -1.94
C VAL A 227 -9.11 28.72 -2.48
N SER A 228 -8.38 27.61 -2.65
CA SER A 228 -7.01 27.65 -3.17
C SER A 228 -6.96 27.89 -4.68
N GLY A 229 -7.85 27.26 -5.43
CA GLY A 229 -7.95 27.38 -6.88
C GLY A 229 -6.82 26.69 -7.67
N PRO A 230 -6.92 26.71 -9.01
CA PRO A 230 -6.08 25.93 -9.92
C PRO A 230 -4.59 26.26 -9.92
N SER A 231 -4.23 27.49 -9.56
CA SER A 231 -2.84 27.95 -9.57
C SER A 231 -2.11 27.77 -8.24
N VAL A 232 -2.72 27.05 -7.29
CA VAL A 232 -2.18 26.91 -5.93
C VAL A 232 -2.03 25.44 -5.55
N LEU A 233 -3.10 24.65 -5.51
CA LEU A 233 -3.04 23.28 -4.95
C LEU A 233 -2.91 22.20 -6.04
N ASN A 234 -1.68 21.72 -6.28
CA ASN A 234 -1.40 20.71 -7.30
C ASN A 234 -1.82 19.29 -6.89
N ALA A 235 -1.72 18.98 -5.59
CA ALA A 235 -2.03 17.66 -5.08
C ALA A 235 -2.75 17.73 -3.73
N MET A 236 -3.90 17.06 -3.66
CA MET A 236 -4.63 16.82 -2.43
C MET A 236 -4.08 15.58 -1.72
N SER A 237 -3.32 15.77 -0.65
CA SER A 237 -2.78 14.69 0.17
C SER A 237 -3.71 14.29 1.32
N HIS A 238 -3.80 12.98 1.57
CA HIS A 238 -4.49 12.43 2.73
C HIS A 238 -3.70 11.29 3.37
N HIS A 239 -4.03 10.96 4.62
CA HIS A 239 -3.38 9.91 5.40
C HIS A 239 -4.25 8.64 5.43
N VAL A 240 -3.60 7.47 5.44
CA VAL A 240 -4.27 6.16 5.43
C VAL A 240 -3.67 5.24 6.51
N TYR A 241 -4.49 4.83 7.48
CA TYR A 241 -4.13 3.78 8.45
C TYR A 241 -5.29 2.81 8.63
N ASN A 242 -5.19 1.63 8.02
CA ASN A 242 -6.36 0.79 7.80
C ASN A 242 -6.64 -0.30 8.85
N LEU A 243 -5.72 -0.51 9.80
CA LEU A 243 -5.81 -1.62 10.76
C LEU A 243 -6.12 -1.17 12.18
N GLY A 244 -6.18 0.14 12.45
CA GLY A 244 -6.40 0.70 13.78
C GLY A 244 -5.10 0.98 14.55
N PRO A 245 -5.14 1.07 15.90
CA PRO A 245 -3.97 1.42 16.70
C PRO A 245 -3.00 0.24 16.80
N GLY A 246 -1.69 0.52 16.87
CA GLY A 246 -0.64 -0.51 16.94
C GLY A 246 -0.73 -1.50 18.11
N ASN A 247 -1.47 -1.18 19.17
CA ASN A 247 -1.73 -2.08 20.30
C ASN A 247 -2.99 -2.94 20.14
N ASP A 248 -3.74 -2.85 19.03
CA ASP A 248 -4.90 -3.71 18.80
C ASP A 248 -4.44 -5.17 18.58
N PRO A 249 -4.88 -6.14 19.42
CA PRO A 249 -4.49 -7.53 19.29
C PRO A 249 -5.04 -8.20 18.02
N ARG A 250 -6.00 -7.57 17.33
CA ARG A 250 -6.67 -8.11 16.13
C ARG A 250 -5.99 -7.70 14.83
N ILE A 251 -4.82 -7.05 14.85
CA ILE A 251 -4.14 -6.60 13.63
C ILE A 251 -3.90 -7.77 12.66
N VAL A 252 -3.46 -8.93 13.16
CA VAL A 252 -3.25 -10.13 12.33
C VAL A 252 -4.54 -10.54 11.61
N SER A 253 -5.66 -10.62 12.32
CA SER A 253 -6.92 -11.04 11.71
C SER A 253 -7.44 -10.00 10.71
N LYS A 254 -7.28 -8.70 10.98
CA LYS A 254 -7.65 -7.62 10.06
C LYS A 254 -6.85 -7.63 8.77
N ILE A 255 -5.54 -7.91 8.82
CA ILE A 255 -4.71 -8.00 7.60
C ILE A 255 -5.19 -9.14 6.71
N THR A 256 -5.52 -10.28 7.31
CA THR A 256 -5.94 -11.48 6.55
C THR A 256 -7.42 -11.50 6.18
N ASP A 257 -8.18 -10.45 6.54
CA ASP A 257 -9.60 -10.34 6.24
C ASP A 257 -9.83 -9.47 4.98
N PRO A 258 -10.32 -10.05 3.87
CA PRO A 258 -10.61 -9.30 2.65
C PRO A 258 -11.54 -8.10 2.86
N LYS A 259 -12.48 -8.18 3.81
CA LYS A 259 -13.43 -7.10 4.09
C LYS A 259 -12.74 -5.92 4.75
N SER A 260 -11.95 -6.16 5.79
CA SER A 260 -11.13 -5.14 6.47
C SER A 260 -10.25 -4.37 5.48
N LEU A 261 -9.62 -5.07 4.54
CA LEU A 261 -8.80 -4.44 3.51
C LEU A 261 -9.58 -3.71 2.42
N SER A 262 -10.88 -3.99 2.24
CA SER A 262 -11.72 -3.32 1.23
C SER A 262 -12.41 -2.07 1.76
N TRP A 263 -12.52 -1.91 3.08
CA TRP A 263 -13.28 -0.82 3.71
C TRP A 263 -12.80 0.60 3.31
N PHE A 264 -11.50 0.78 3.04
CA PHE A 264 -10.96 2.10 2.68
C PHE A 264 -11.18 2.50 1.22
N ALA A 265 -11.71 1.61 0.38
CA ALA A 265 -12.10 1.91 -0.99
C ALA A 265 -12.98 3.17 -1.08
N ASP A 266 -13.88 3.34 -0.12
CA ASP A 266 -14.77 4.50 -0.05
C ASP A 266 -14.02 5.81 0.18
N THR A 267 -12.95 5.81 0.99
CA THR A 267 -12.14 7.01 1.20
C THR A 267 -11.47 7.44 -0.09
N PHE A 268 -10.81 6.51 -0.79
CA PHE A 268 -10.17 6.80 -2.06
C PHE A 268 -11.17 7.29 -3.13
N ARG A 269 -12.33 6.62 -3.22
CA ARG A 269 -13.42 7.04 -4.11
C ARG A 269 -13.91 8.45 -3.76
N ASN A 270 -14.11 8.75 -2.49
CA ASN A 270 -14.59 10.07 -2.06
C ASN A 270 -13.56 11.17 -2.31
N VAL A 271 -12.27 10.90 -2.11
CA VAL A 271 -11.18 11.83 -2.50
C VAL A 271 -11.22 12.08 -4.00
N GLN A 272 -11.29 11.02 -4.81
CA GLN A 272 -11.36 11.14 -6.27
C GLN A 272 -12.57 11.96 -6.73
N LEU A 273 -13.77 11.67 -6.21
CA LEU A 273 -14.99 12.41 -6.54
C LEU A 273 -14.92 13.87 -6.09
N THR A 274 -14.32 14.14 -4.94
CA THR A 274 -14.15 15.51 -4.42
C THR A 274 -13.23 16.32 -5.33
N ILE A 275 -12.11 15.75 -5.77
CA ILE A 275 -11.19 16.39 -6.71
C ILE A 275 -11.88 16.60 -8.06
N GLN A 276 -12.54 15.59 -8.61
CA GLN A 276 -13.25 15.71 -9.90
C GLN A 276 -14.30 16.83 -9.88
N ARG A 277 -15.00 17.02 -8.76
CA ARG A 277 -16.07 18.02 -8.64
C ARG A 277 -15.59 19.42 -8.28
N HIS A 278 -14.63 19.54 -7.37
CA HIS A 278 -14.25 20.83 -6.76
C HIS A 278 -12.86 21.32 -7.17
N GLY A 279 -12.04 20.48 -7.79
CA GLY A 279 -10.70 20.87 -8.20
C GLY A 279 -10.05 19.91 -9.20
N PRO A 280 -10.59 19.78 -10.43
CA PRO A 280 -10.10 18.83 -11.43
C PRO A 280 -8.66 19.10 -11.92
N TRP A 281 -8.07 20.24 -11.54
CA TRP A 281 -6.65 20.56 -11.75
C TRP A 281 -5.71 19.89 -10.74
N SER A 282 -6.24 19.35 -9.64
CA SER A 282 -5.47 18.74 -8.56
C SER A 282 -5.43 17.21 -8.72
N SER A 283 -4.47 16.57 -8.05
CA SER A 283 -4.32 15.11 -8.06
C SER A 283 -4.42 14.51 -6.66
N ALA A 284 -4.89 13.27 -6.54
CA ALA A 284 -4.96 12.58 -5.25
C ALA A 284 -3.60 12.02 -4.86
N TRP A 285 -3.13 12.33 -3.66
CA TRP A 285 -1.92 11.77 -3.06
C TRP A 285 -2.26 11.11 -1.73
N VAL A 286 -1.60 10.00 -1.42
CA VAL A 286 -1.50 9.51 -0.05
C VAL A 286 -0.14 9.97 0.49
N GLY A 287 -0.16 11.04 1.29
CA GLY A 287 1.05 11.66 1.85
C GLY A 287 1.64 10.90 3.03
N GLU A 288 0.86 10.00 3.64
CA GLU A 288 1.28 9.16 4.75
C GLU A 288 0.40 7.91 4.81
N ALA A 289 1.01 6.72 4.86
CA ALA A 289 0.27 5.47 4.89
C ALA A 289 0.92 4.41 5.76
N GLY A 290 0.13 3.69 6.54
CA GLY A 290 0.59 2.50 7.25
C GLY A 290 -0.55 1.52 7.49
N GLY A 291 -0.20 0.33 7.98
CA GLY A 291 -1.21 -0.61 8.47
C GLY A 291 -1.87 -0.08 9.74
N ALA A 292 -1.11 -0.05 10.83
CA ALA A 292 -1.57 0.41 12.14
C ALA A 292 -0.91 1.74 12.54
N TYR A 293 -1.70 2.69 13.04
CA TYR A 293 -1.20 3.97 13.56
C TYR A 293 -0.54 3.78 14.94
N ASN A 294 -0.03 4.84 15.56
CA ASN A 294 0.74 4.78 16.82
C ASN A 294 2.00 3.90 16.70
N SER A 295 2.84 4.19 15.71
CA SER A 295 4.11 3.50 15.45
C SER A 295 3.98 2.03 15.04
N GLY A 296 2.79 1.58 14.65
CA GLY A 296 2.56 0.19 14.23
C GLY A 296 2.63 -0.81 15.38
N SER A 297 2.21 -2.04 15.09
CA SER A 297 2.25 -3.14 16.07
C SER A 297 3.66 -3.69 16.22
N ARG A 298 4.10 -3.81 17.48
CA ARG A 298 5.39 -4.42 17.82
C ARG A 298 5.54 -5.85 17.33
N LEU A 299 4.43 -6.59 17.24
CA LEU A 299 4.44 -8.02 16.90
C LEU A 299 4.18 -8.29 15.41
N VAL A 300 3.75 -7.28 14.65
CA VAL A 300 3.26 -7.49 13.27
C VAL A 300 3.87 -6.52 12.27
N SER A 301 4.01 -5.23 12.60
CA SER A 301 4.30 -4.20 11.60
C SER A 301 5.72 -4.24 11.02
N ASN A 302 6.63 -5.01 11.60
CA ASN A 302 7.99 -5.25 11.09
C ASN A 302 8.14 -6.64 10.43
N THR A 303 7.05 -7.37 10.24
CA THR A 303 7.04 -8.76 9.77
C THR A 303 6.55 -8.88 8.33
N PHE A 304 6.64 -10.07 7.75
CA PHE A 304 6.15 -10.38 6.40
C PHE A 304 4.68 -9.99 6.23
N LEU A 305 3.83 -10.27 7.22
CA LEU A 305 2.40 -9.97 7.17
C LEU A 305 2.09 -8.47 6.96
N ASN A 306 2.99 -7.57 7.34
CA ASN A 306 2.82 -6.13 7.10
C ASN A 306 2.92 -5.74 5.61
N SER A 307 3.38 -6.65 4.75
CA SER A 307 3.47 -6.46 3.29
C SER A 307 2.13 -6.59 2.55
N PHE A 308 1.07 -7.07 3.23
CA PHE A 308 -0.25 -7.33 2.64
C PHE A 308 -1.13 -6.06 2.61
N TRP A 309 -0.54 -4.93 2.27
CA TRP A 309 -1.29 -3.69 2.07
C TRP A 309 -1.86 -3.61 0.65
N ASN A 310 -2.85 -2.74 0.45
CA ASN A 310 -3.67 -2.74 -0.75
C ASN A 310 -2.96 -2.15 -1.97
N GLY A 311 -3.03 -2.84 -3.12
CA GLY A 311 -2.86 -2.22 -4.42
C GLY A 311 -3.94 -1.16 -4.64
N ILE A 312 -3.54 0.02 -5.10
CA ILE A 312 -4.46 1.16 -5.25
C ILE A 312 -5.02 1.16 -6.67
N LYS A 313 -6.34 1.14 -6.79
CA LYS A 313 -7.06 1.24 -8.08
C LYS A 313 -7.55 2.66 -8.39
N TYR A 314 -7.65 3.50 -7.37
CA TYR A 314 -8.23 4.83 -7.45
C TYR A 314 -7.14 5.84 -7.78
N ASN A 315 -7.29 6.60 -8.86
CA ASN A 315 -6.36 7.54 -9.51
C ASN A 315 -5.49 8.42 -8.57
N THR A 316 -4.62 7.76 -7.81
CA THR A 316 -3.76 8.30 -6.76
C THR A 316 -2.36 8.29 -7.31
N LYS A 317 -1.73 9.45 -7.37
CA LYS A 317 -0.44 9.63 -8.04
C LYS A 317 0.73 9.17 -7.18
N VAL A 318 0.66 9.37 -5.86
CA VAL A 318 1.75 9.06 -4.93
C VAL A 318 1.22 8.34 -3.69
N TYR A 319 1.98 7.38 -3.18
CA TYR A 319 1.72 6.66 -1.94
C TYR A 319 2.96 6.60 -1.05
N CYS A 320 2.96 7.42 0.00
CA CYS A 320 4.07 7.54 0.94
C CYS A 320 3.91 6.59 2.12
N ARG A 321 4.72 5.53 2.18
CA ARG A 321 4.76 4.60 3.29
C ARG A 321 5.36 5.26 4.53
N GLN A 322 4.57 5.34 5.59
CA GLN A 322 5.03 5.58 6.94
C GLN A 322 5.72 4.30 7.45
N THR A 323 7.03 4.30 7.68
CA THR A 323 8.04 5.37 7.44
C THR A 323 9.30 4.71 6.89
N LEU A 324 10.26 5.48 6.33
CA LEU A 324 11.55 4.91 5.91
C LEU A 324 12.29 4.30 7.10
N ILE A 325 12.41 5.06 8.19
CA ILE A 325 13.01 4.62 9.46
C ILE A 325 12.12 5.12 10.59
N GLY A 326 11.67 4.19 11.43
CA GLY A 326 10.92 4.54 12.62
C GLY A 326 9.71 3.69 12.94
N GLY A 327 9.39 3.65 14.24
CA GLY A 327 8.35 2.78 14.76
C GLY A 327 8.58 1.31 14.41
N ASN A 328 7.54 0.50 14.61
CA ASN A 328 7.54 -0.91 14.21
C ASN A 328 7.18 -1.08 12.73
N TYR A 329 6.56 -0.09 12.10
CA TYR A 329 6.17 -0.13 10.68
C TYR A 329 7.26 0.31 9.69
N GLY A 330 8.44 0.68 10.19
CA GLY A 330 9.50 1.25 9.39
C GLY A 330 9.96 0.30 8.29
N LEU A 331 10.23 0.81 7.09
CA LEU A 331 10.81 0.03 6.01
C LEU A 331 12.20 -0.49 6.40
N LEU A 332 12.95 0.28 7.18
CA LEU A 332 14.22 -0.11 7.78
C LEU A 332 14.07 -0.27 9.29
N ASP A 333 14.78 -1.26 9.84
CA ASP A 333 14.93 -1.42 11.28
C ASP A 333 15.55 -0.16 11.90
N THR A 334 14.98 0.31 13.00
CA THR A 334 15.35 1.61 13.60
C THR A 334 16.77 1.64 14.18
N GLN A 335 17.35 0.48 14.53
CA GLN A 335 18.67 0.40 15.14
C GLN A 335 19.73 -0.02 14.13
N THR A 336 19.39 -0.99 13.27
CA THR A 336 20.37 -1.65 12.39
C THR A 336 20.30 -1.16 10.94
N PHE A 337 19.24 -0.43 10.56
CA PHE A 337 18.91 -0.06 9.17
C PHE A 337 18.74 -1.25 8.22
N ILE A 338 18.64 -2.48 8.75
CA ILE A 338 18.35 -3.67 7.94
C ILE A 338 16.91 -3.56 7.43
N PRO A 339 16.65 -3.77 6.13
CA PRO A 339 15.31 -3.72 5.59
C PRO A 339 14.35 -4.75 6.22
N ASN A 340 13.18 -4.29 6.62
CA ASN A 340 12.05 -5.15 6.98
C ASN A 340 11.38 -5.72 5.72
N PRO A 341 10.60 -6.81 5.82
CA PRO A 341 9.95 -7.45 4.67
C PRO A 341 9.21 -6.50 3.72
N ASP A 342 8.50 -5.51 4.26
CA ASP A 342 7.71 -4.56 3.49
C ASP A 342 8.56 -3.66 2.55
N TYR A 343 9.84 -3.43 2.88
CA TYR A 343 10.78 -2.72 2.00
C TYR A 343 10.94 -3.43 0.66
N TYR A 344 11.05 -4.76 0.66
CA TYR A 344 11.26 -5.52 -0.56
C TYR A 344 10.01 -5.55 -1.44
N SER A 345 8.82 -5.59 -0.83
CA SER A 345 7.54 -5.44 -1.54
C SER A 345 7.43 -4.07 -2.21
N ALA A 346 7.78 -3.00 -1.48
CA ALA A 346 7.81 -1.64 -2.01
C ALA A 346 8.83 -1.48 -3.14
N LEU A 347 10.01 -2.12 -3.02
CA LEU A 347 11.06 -2.09 -4.04
C LEU A 347 10.66 -2.87 -5.30
N LEU A 348 10.03 -4.04 -5.18
CA LEU A 348 9.49 -4.78 -6.32
C LEU A 348 8.39 -3.99 -7.03
N TRP A 349 7.46 -3.40 -6.29
CA TRP A 349 6.47 -2.50 -6.88
C TRP A 349 7.16 -1.39 -7.65
N HIS A 350 8.11 -0.70 -7.02
CA HIS A 350 8.83 0.41 -7.65
C HIS A 350 9.55 0.00 -8.95
N ARG A 351 10.07 -1.22 -9.04
CA ARG A 351 10.81 -1.71 -10.22
C ARG A 351 9.92 -2.25 -11.33
N LEU A 352 8.76 -2.81 -11.00
CA LEU A 352 7.97 -3.60 -11.93
C LEU A 352 6.65 -2.94 -12.36
N MET A 353 5.99 -2.21 -11.45
CA MET A 353 4.66 -1.62 -11.69
C MET A 353 4.82 -0.23 -12.33
N GLY A 354 4.31 -0.07 -13.54
CA GLY A 354 4.31 1.20 -14.28
C GLY A 354 3.09 2.08 -13.99
N LYS A 355 3.01 3.21 -14.70
CA LYS A 355 2.00 4.26 -14.45
C LYS A 355 0.58 3.86 -14.81
N GLY A 356 0.38 3.20 -15.95
CA GLY A 356 -0.96 2.86 -16.43
C GLY A 356 -1.58 1.76 -15.57
N VAL A 357 -2.66 2.08 -14.87
CA VAL A 357 -3.44 1.11 -14.09
C VAL A 357 -4.47 0.47 -15.02
N LEU A 358 -4.52 -0.85 -15.05
CA LEU A 358 -5.45 -1.61 -15.86
C LEU A 358 -6.55 -2.22 -15.00
N SER A 359 -7.75 -2.28 -15.56
CA SER A 359 -8.86 -2.96 -14.90
C SER A 359 -8.69 -4.48 -15.01
N VAL A 360 -9.14 -5.20 -13.99
CA VAL A 360 -9.09 -6.66 -13.95
C VAL A 360 -10.41 -7.23 -13.44
N ASP A 361 -10.92 -8.24 -14.14
CA ASP A 361 -12.01 -9.07 -13.66
C ASP A 361 -11.43 -10.38 -13.14
N ILE A 362 -11.88 -10.83 -11.96
CA ILE A 362 -11.40 -12.05 -11.31
C ILE A 362 -12.58 -12.99 -11.05
N SER A 363 -12.49 -14.22 -11.55
CA SER A 363 -13.44 -15.26 -11.20
C SER A 363 -12.99 -15.93 -9.90
N GLY A 364 -13.74 -15.79 -8.81
CA GLY A 364 -13.52 -16.63 -7.62
C GLY A 364 -13.43 -15.88 -6.29
N SER A 365 -12.57 -16.39 -5.41
CA SER A 365 -12.57 -16.10 -3.98
C SER A 365 -12.07 -14.68 -3.65
N PRO A 366 -12.73 -13.94 -2.72
CA PRO A 366 -12.27 -12.63 -2.27
C PRO A 366 -10.92 -12.67 -1.52
N PHE A 367 -10.45 -13.88 -1.17
CA PHE A 367 -9.13 -14.09 -0.58
C PHE A 367 -7.98 -13.94 -1.58
N LEU A 368 -8.23 -14.03 -2.91
CA LEU A 368 -7.23 -13.69 -3.91
C LEU A 368 -7.50 -12.29 -4.45
N ARG A 369 -6.52 -11.40 -4.31
CA ARG A 369 -6.59 -10.03 -4.83
C ARG A 369 -5.65 -9.88 -6.00
N ALA A 370 -6.11 -9.19 -7.04
CA ALA A 370 -5.35 -8.95 -8.26
C ALA A 370 -5.37 -7.46 -8.63
N TYR A 371 -4.21 -6.97 -9.06
CA TYR A 371 -4.01 -5.64 -9.62
C TYR A 371 -3.12 -5.76 -10.84
N ALA A 372 -3.39 -5.01 -11.90
CA ALA A 372 -2.59 -5.01 -13.12
C ALA A 372 -2.19 -3.59 -13.49
N HIS A 373 -0.92 -3.42 -13.86
CA HIS A 373 -0.37 -2.17 -14.37
C HIS A 373 0.39 -2.45 -15.65
N CYS A 374 0.53 -1.46 -16.52
CA CYS A 374 1.56 -1.48 -17.55
C CYS A 374 2.93 -1.71 -16.91
N ARG A 375 3.84 -2.40 -17.61
CA ARG A 375 5.21 -2.61 -17.11
C ARG A 375 5.94 -1.29 -17.01
N LYS A 376 6.75 -1.13 -15.95
CA LYS A 376 7.56 0.08 -15.78
C LYS A 376 8.63 0.16 -16.88
N GLN A 377 8.58 1.23 -17.68
CA GLN A 377 9.56 1.55 -18.74
C GLN A 377 9.79 0.42 -19.77
N LYS A 378 8.83 -0.50 -19.92
CA LYS A 378 8.91 -1.66 -20.81
C LYS A 378 7.51 -1.99 -21.35
N SER A 379 7.43 -2.68 -22.48
CA SER A 379 6.18 -3.20 -23.02
C SER A 379 5.62 -4.34 -22.16
N GLY A 380 4.29 -4.47 -22.18
CA GLY A 380 3.55 -5.53 -21.50
C GLY A 380 2.93 -5.11 -20.17
N VAL A 381 2.52 -6.10 -19.36
CA VAL A 381 1.77 -5.89 -18.10
C VAL A 381 2.48 -6.55 -16.93
N THR A 382 2.46 -5.90 -15.76
CA THR A 382 2.82 -6.50 -14.47
C THR A 382 1.55 -6.67 -13.64
N MET A 383 1.38 -7.84 -13.05
CA MET A 383 0.32 -8.13 -12.09
C MET A 383 0.88 -8.26 -10.67
N LEU A 384 0.14 -7.74 -9.70
CA LEU A 384 0.32 -8.05 -8.28
C LEU A 384 -0.82 -8.97 -7.84
N LEU A 385 -0.46 -10.14 -7.33
CA LEU A 385 -1.38 -11.13 -6.79
C LEU A 385 -1.12 -11.29 -5.28
N ILE A 386 -2.17 -11.19 -4.47
CA ILE A 386 -2.08 -11.31 -3.01
C ILE A 386 -3.07 -12.39 -2.56
N ASN A 387 -2.57 -13.48 -2.00
CA ASN A 387 -3.39 -14.53 -1.42
C ASN A 387 -3.49 -14.32 0.10
N LEU A 388 -4.70 -14.01 0.57
CA LEU A 388 -5.04 -13.82 1.99
C LEU A 388 -5.50 -15.10 2.68
N SER A 389 -5.72 -16.18 1.93
CA SER A 389 -6.13 -17.47 2.48
C SER A 389 -5.00 -18.09 3.29
N LYS A 390 -5.33 -18.59 4.47
CA LYS A 390 -4.38 -19.22 5.41
C LYS A 390 -4.04 -20.65 5.03
N SER A 391 -4.85 -21.29 4.19
CA SER A 391 -4.77 -22.72 3.89
C SER A 391 -4.87 -23.04 2.41
N ALA A 392 -5.58 -22.22 1.61
CA ALA A 392 -5.77 -22.49 0.19
C ALA A 392 -4.66 -21.86 -0.65
N ALA A 393 -4.06 -22.65 -1.53
CA ALA A 393 -3.29 -22.13 -2.66
C ALA A 393 -4.24 -21.87 -3.83
N PHE A 394 -3.95 -20.88 -4.66
CA PHE A 394 -4.72 -20.60 -5.88
C PHE A 394 -3.91 -20.93 -7.13
N THR A 395 -4.59 -21.52 -8.12
CA THR A 395 -4.06 -21.77 -9.46
C THR A 395 -4.63 -20.72 -10.39
N VAL A 396 -3.81 -19.78 -10.85
CA VAL A 396 -4.26 -18.60 -11.59
C VAL A 396 -3.95 -18.73 -13.07
N THR A 397 -4.95 -18.51 -13.91
CA THR A 397 -4.79 -18.33 -15.36
C THR A 397 -5.11 -16.89 -15.73
N VAL A 398 -4.24 -16.26 -16.54
CA VAL A 398 -4.42 -14.86 -16.97
C VAL A 398 -4.85 -14.83 -18.43
N ARG A 399 -5.85 -14.00 -18.73
CA ARG A 399 -6.42 -13.79 -20.06
C ARG A 399 -6.48 -12.30 -20.39
N ASN A 400 -6.53 -11.99 -21.68
CA ASN A 400 -6.75 -10.65 -22.20
C ASN A 400 -8.19 -10.53 -22.72
N ASP A 401 -8.82 -9.36 -22.58
CA ASP A 401 -10.17 -9.09 -23.10
C ASP A 401 -10.20 -8.77 -24.61
N LEU A 402 -9.07 -8.36 -25.19
CA LEU A 402 -8.96 -7.93 -26.59
C LEU A 402 -9.22 -9.04 -27.64
N ASN A 403 -9.46 -10.28 -27.21
CA ASN A 403 -9.89 -11.38 -28.09
C ASN A 403 -11.41 -11.39 -28.38
N VAL A 404 -12.17 -10.35 -27.99
CA VAL A 404 -13.64 -10.27 -28.20
C VAL A 404 -14.04 -9.29 -29.31
N ASP A 405 -13.15 -8.43 -29.82
CA ASP A 405 -13.46 -7.57 -30.98
C ASP A 405 -13.27 -8.33 -32.31
N LEU A 406 -14.05 -9.39 -32.51
CA LEU A 406 -14.27 -9.97 -33.84
C LEU A 406 -15.56 -9.38 -34.43
N ALA A 407 -15.38 -8.32 -35.22
CA ALA A 407 -16.23 -7.85 -36.30
C ALA A 407 -17.73 -7.67 -36.02
N GLU A 408 -18.12 -6.46 -35.60
CA GLU A 408 -19.41 -5.90 -36.06
C GLU A 408 -19.34 -5.66 -37.57
N GLY A 409 -19.75 -6.68 -38.33
CA GLY A 409 -19.82 -6.61 -39.79
C GLY A 409 -20.52 -7.82 -40.39
N ASN A 410 -21.83 -7.68 -40.62
CA ASN A 410 -22.73 -8.49 -41.45
C ASN A 410 -23.33 -9.80 -40.87
N GLY A 411 -24.62 -9.72 -40.52
CA GLY A 411 -25.71 -10.51 -41.11
C GLY A 411 -25.70 -12.05 -41.05
N ILE A 412 -26.52 -12.60 -40.14
CA ILE A 412 -27.38 -13.81 -40.24
C ILE A 412 -26.78 -15.10 -40.83
N GLN A 413 -26.60 -16.15 -40.01
CA GLN A 413 -27.37 -17.42 -40.13
C GLN A 413 -27.24 -18.29 -38.86
N LYS A 414 -28.39 -18.83 -38.44
CA LYS A 414 -28.58 -19.68 -37.27
C LYS A 414 -28.24 -21.11 -37.69
N ASP A 415 -27.09 -21.66 -37.26
CA ASP A 415 -26.79 -23.07 -37.47
C ASP A 415 -26.17 -23.72 -36.23
N SER A 416 -26.65 -24.94 -35.94
CA SER A 416 -26.46 -25.74 -34.74
C SER A 416 -25.08 -26.39 -34.60
N SER A 417 -24.05 -25.84 -35.25
CA SER A 417 -22.65 -26.27 -35.10
C SER A 417 -21.92 -25.57 -33.93
N PHE A 418 -22.62 -24.69 -33.21
CA PHE A 418 -22.07 -23.77 -32.19
C PHE A 418 -21.51 -24.43 -30.91
N ILE A 419 -21.68 -25.74 -30.71
CA ILE A 419 -21.27 -26.42 -29.45
C ILE A 419 -19.90 -27.13 -29.55
N HIS A 420 -19.31 -27.28 -30.74
CA HIS A 420 -18.01 -27.96 -30.87
C HIS A 420 -16.77 -27.05 -30.94
N GLY A 421 -16.94 -25.72 -30.88
CA GLY A 421 -15.85 -24.73 -30.92
C GLY A 421 -15.33 -24.24 -29.56
N LEU A 422 -15.93 -24.63 -28.44
CA LEU A 422 -15.63 -24.07 -27.11
C LEU A 422 -14.41 -24.69 -26.38
N LYS A 423 -13.44 -25.21 -27.15
CA LYS A 423 -12.12 -25.63 -26.64
C LYS A 423 -11.01 -25.04 -27.51
N GLN A 424 -10.94 -23.72 -27.57
CA GLN A 424 -9.78 -23.03 -28.14
C GLN A 424 -8.90 -22.50 -27.00
N THR A 425 -8.03 -23.40 -26.55
CA THR A 425 -6.85 -23.13 -25.75
C THR A 425 -5.88 -22.31 -26.62
N VAL A 426 -5.43 -21.15 -26.11
CA VAL A 426 -4.28 -20.36 -26.59
C VAL A 426 -4.28 -20.06 -28.11
N SER A 427 -4.93 -18.97 -28.52
CA SER A 427 -4.66 -18.34 -29.83
C SER A 427 -3.80 -17.09 -29.66
N TRP A 428 -2.56 -17.28 -29.18
CA TRP A 428 -1.45 -16.41 -29.56
C TRP A 428 -0.88 -16.97 -30.87
N ILE A 429 -1.59 -16.76 -31.99
CA ILE A 429 -1.13 -17.23 -33.32
C ILE A 429 -0.98 -16.03 -34.23
N GLY A 430 0.14 -15.34 -34.05
CA GLY A 430 0.80 -14.54 -35.07
C GLY A 430 2.20 -15.10 -35.27
N LYS A 431 2.37 -15.91 -36.33
CA LYS A 431 3.61 -16.43 -36.95
C LYS A 431 4.85 -16.69 -36.06
N GLU A 432 5.16 -17.99 -35.92
CA GLU A 432 6.49 -18.59 -35.69
C GLU A 432 7.52 -17.75 -34.90
N ALA A 433 7.51 -17.90 -33.58
CA ALA A 433 8.67 -17.62 -32.74
C ALA A 433 8.87 -18.78 -31.75
N SER A 434 10.11 -19.26 -31.65
CA SER A 434 10.52 -20.44 -30.87
C SER A 434 9.96 -20.48 -29.45
N LEU A 435 9.74 -21.68 -28.90
CA LEU A 435 9.28 -21.96 -27.53
C LEU A 435 10.00 -21.18 -26.40
N ASP A 436 11.20 -20.66 -26.64
CA ASP A 436 11.95 -19.83 -25.68
C ASP A 436 11.49 -18.36 -25.61
N SER A 437 10.64 -17.89 -26.53
CA SER A 437 10.27 -16.48 -26.68
C SER A 437 9.08 -16.01 -25.82
N HIS A 438 8.42 -16.90 -25.07
CA HIS A 438 7.22 -16.57 -24.30
C HIS A 438 7.34 -16.98 -22.82
N LYS A 439 8.35 -16.44 -22.13
CA LYS A 439 8.50 -16.57 -20.67
C LYS A 439 7.98 -15.32 -19.97
N ARG A 440 7.23 -15.53 -18.89
CA ARG A 440 6.89 -14.50 -17.91
C ARG A 440 7.88 -14.53 -16.74
N GLU A 441 8.02 -13.41 -16.06
CA GLU A 441 8.87 -13.23 -14.89
C GLU A 441 8.00 -13.34 -13.63
N GLU A 442 8.31 -14.27 -12.73
CA GLU A 442 7.60 -14.46 -11.46
C GLU A 442 8.47 -14.14 -10.25
N TYR A 443 7.91 -13.36 -9.32
CA TYR A 443 8.53 -12.93 -8.07
C TYR A 443 7.61 -13.30 -6.90
N HIS A 444 7.77 -14.50 -6.37
CA HIS A 444 6.99 -15.02 -5.24
C HIS A 444 7.61 -14.62 -3.92
N LEU A 445 6.90 -13.83 -3.14
CA LEU A 445 7.26 -13.41 -1.81
C LEU A 445 6.54 -14.28 -0.78
N THR A 446 7.32 -14.92 0.08
CA THR A 446 6.83 -15.74 1.19
C THR A 446 7.58 -15.43 2.47
N ALA A 447 6.99 -15.82 3.60
CA ALA A 447 7.65 -15.71 4.89
C ALA A 447 8.58 -16.90 5.13
N LYS A 448 9.75 -16.66 5.73
CA LYS A 448 10.67 -17.74 6.11
C LYS A 448 9.95 -18.79 6.98
N ASP A 449 10.15 -20.07 6.64
CA ASP A 449 9.62 -21.22 7.37
C ASP A 449 8.09 -21.24 7.49
N GLY A 450 7.37 -20.54 6.59
CA GLY A 450 5.91 -20.40 6.66
C GLY A 450 5.42 -19.53 7.83
N ASN A 451 6.32 -18.93 8.60
CA ASN A 451 5.96 -18.06 9.72
C ASN A 451 5.66 -16.65 9.21
N HIS A 452 4.38 -16.31 9.01
CA HIS A 452 3.97 -14.99 8.51
C HIS A 452 4.35 -13.81 9.42
N LEU A 453 4.73 -14.07 10.68
CA LEU A 453 5.29 -13.07 11.60
C LEU A 453 6.83 -13.02 11.56
N SER A 454 7.46 -13.69 10.59
CA SER A 454 8.90 -13.62 10.37
C SER A 454 9.30 -12.23 9.86
N ARG A 455 10.47 -11.76 10.31
CA ARG A 455 11.15 -10.57 9.76
C ARG A 455 12.02 -10.91 8.55
N THR A 456 12.10 -12.18 8.15
CA THR A 456 12.80 -12.63 6.95
C THR A 456 11.79 -12.98 5.86
N MET A 457 11.90 -12.26 4.74
CA MET A 457 11.17 -12.54 3.51
C MET A 457 12.01 -13.39 2.59
N LEU A 458 11.36 -14.30 1.86
CA LEU A 458 11.94 -15.09 0.79
C LEU A 458 11.46 -14.51 -0.54
N LEU A 459 12.33 -14.43 -1.55
CA LEU A 459 11.96 -14.25 -2.94
C LEU A 459 12.25 -15.56 -3.68
N ASN A 460 11.22 -16.18 -4.25
CA ASN A 460 11.34 -17.43 -4.99
C ASN A 460 12.05 -18.53 -4.17
N GLY A 461 11.78 -18.57 -2.86
CA GLY A 461 12.39 -19.50 -1.90
C GLY A 461 13.77 -19.10 -1.36
N ILE A 462 14.36 -17.99 -1.83
CA ILE A 462 15.67 -17.51 -1.39
C ILE A 462 15.52 -16.36 -0.39
N PRO A 463 16.15 -16.43 0.81
CA PRO A 463 16.08 -15.34 1.78
C PRO A 463 16.63 -14.01 1.25
N LEU A 464 15.85 -12.95 1.38
CA LEU A 464 16.28 -11.58 1.08
C LEU A 464 17.03 -11.02 2.29
N GLN A 465 18.36 -11.02 2.21
CA GLN A 465 19.26 -10.48 3.22
C GLN A 465 20.34 -9.64 2.57
N LEU A 466 20.82 -8.64 3.31
CA LEU A 466 21.96 -7.85 2.87
C LEU A 466 23.20 -8.75 2.74
N ASN A 467 24.03 -8.48 1.74
CA ASN A 467 25.34 -9.13 1.65
C ASN A 467 26.30 -8.56 2.72
N LYS A 468 27.53 -9.09 2.79
CA LYS A 468 28.56 -8.64 3.76
C LYS A 468 28.89 -7.14 3.66
N ASN A 469 28.60 -6.51 2.52
CA ASN A 469 28.84 -5.09 2.26
C ASN A 469 27.60 -4.22 2.52
N GLY A 470 26.49 -4.82 2.98
CA GLY A 470 25.24 -4.10 3.22
C GLY A 470 24.40 -3.83 1.97
N GLU A 471 24.68 -4.51 0.86
CA GLU A 471 23.97 -4.26 -0.40
C GLU A 471 22.63 -4.98 -0.42
N ILE A 472 21.64 -4.30 -1.01
CA ILE A 472 20.32 -4.89 -1.24
C ILE A 472 20.49 -6.09 -2.19
N PRO A 473 19.98 -7.28 -1.84
CA PRO A 473 20.10 -8.48 -2.67
C PRO A 473 19.45 -8.27 -4.04
N ALA A 474 19.98 -8.97 -5.05
CA ALA A 474 19.37 -8.99 -6.38
C ALA A 474 17.97 -9.60 -6.31
N LEU A 475 17.00 -8.93 -6.93
CA LEU A 475 15.62 -9.39 -7.01
C LEU A 475 15.44 -10.09 -8.35
N ASN A 476 15.85 -11.36 -8.43
CA ASN A 476 15.83 -12.15 -9.66
C ASN A 476 14.49 -12.89 -9.82
N PRO A 477 13.85 -12.84 -11.01
CA PRO A 477 12.63 -13.58 -11.27
C PRO A 477 12.90 -15.06 -11.51
N LEU A 478 11.85 -15.87 -11.36
CA LEU A 478 11.73 -17.15 -12.06
C LEU A 478 11.18 -16.89 -13.45
N LEU A 479 11.76 -17.53 -14.47
CA LEU A 479 11.25 -17.48 -15.84
C LEU A 479 10.36 -18.69 -16.09
N VAL A 480 9.07 -18.45 -16.28
CA VAL A 480 8.04 -19.50 -16.41
C VAL A 480 7.34 -19.36 -17.75
N SER A 481 6.95 -20.47 -18.39
CA SER A 481 6.17 -20.43 -19.63
C SER A 481 4.84 -19.70 -19.41
N VAL A 482 4.47 -18.76 -20.31
CA VAL A 482 3.19 -18.04 -20.23
C VAL A 482 1.96 -18.97 -20.23
N SER A 483 2.08 -20.18 -20.80
CA SER A 483 0.99 -21.17 -20.86
C SER A 483 0.78 -21.95 -19.57
N SER A 484 1.77 -21.98 -18.67
CA SER A 484 1.64 -22.66 -17.39
C SER A 484 0.75 -21.85 -16.44
N PRO A 485 -0.10 -22.47 -15.61
CA PRO A 485 -0.81 -21.73 -14.56
C PRO A 485 0.18 -21.12 -13.56
N ILE A 486 -0.21 -20.04 -12.90
CA ILE A 486 0.55 -19.41 -11.83
C ILE A 486 0.04 -19.96 -10.49
N LEU A 487 0.93 -20.56 -9.70
CA LEU A 487 0.56 -21.04 -8.37
C LEU A 487 0.83 -19.96 -7.32
N ILE A 488 -0.20 -19.58 -6.55
CA ILE A 488 -0.09 -18.61 -5.46
C ILE A 488 -0.29 -19.32 -4.12
N ALA A 489 0.80 -19.49 -3.37
CA ALA A 489 0.78 -20.18 -2.08
C ALA A 489 -0.12 -19.46 -1.05
N PRO A 490 -0.60 -20.16 0.00
CA PRO A 490 -1.35 -19.53 1.09
C PRO A 490 -0.55 -18.40 1.74
N LEU A 491 -1.21 -17.30 2.09
CA LEU A 491 -0.59 -16.12 2.71
C LEU A 491 0.73 -15.74 2.04
N SER A 492 0.67 -15.46 0.73
CA SER A 492 1.81 -15.07 -0.09
C SER A 492 1.45 -13.93 -1.04
N ILE A 493 2.48 -13.32 -1.62
CA ILE A 493 2.37 -12.23 -2.59
C ILE A 493 3.19 -12.62 -3.82
N ALA A 494 2.68 -12.37 -5.02
CA ALA A 494 3.45 -12.56 -6.25
C ALA A 494 3.38 -11.32 -7.14
N PHE A 495 4.53 -10.88 -7.63
CA PHE A 495 4.58 -10.00 -8.80
C PHE A 495 4.83 -10.87 -10.03
N VAL A 496 4.03 -10.69 -11.07
CA VAL A 496 4.13 -11.48 -12.30
C VAL A 496 4.17 -10.52 -13.48
N ALA A 497 5.32 -10.42 -14.14
CA ALA A 497 5.48 -9.58 -15.31
C ALA A 497 5.36 -10.43 -16.57
N PHE A 498 4.52 -9.98 -17.49
CA PHE A 498 4.30 -10.58 -18.80
C PHE A 498 4.92 -9.67 -19.86
N PRO A 499 6.17 -9.93 -20.29
CA PRO A 499 6.73 -9.29 -21.46
C PRO A 499 5.82 -9.52 -22.68
N ASN A 500 5.65 -8.50 -23.50
CA ASN A 500 4.87 -8.58 -24.75
C ASN A 500 3.39 -8.93 -24.57
N PHE A 501 2.83 -8.75 -23.36
CA PHE A 501 1.37 -8.83 -23.18
C PHE A 501 0.69 -7.73 -23.99
N GLU A 502 -0.19 -8.12 -24.91
CA GLU A 502 -0.98 -7.20 -25.72
C GLU A 502 -1.96 -6.39 -24.86
N ALA A 503 -1.57 -5.17 -24.52
CA ALA A 503 -2.45 -4.19 -23.91
C ALA A 503 -2.21 -2.87 -24.64
N ARG A 504 -3.20 -2.42 -25.43
CA ARG A 504 -3.14 -1.18 -26.20
C ARG A 504 -2.82 0.03 -25.33
N ALA A 505 -3.32 0.02 -24.10
CA ALA A 505 -3.05 1.05 -23.09
C ALA A 505 -1.58 1.11 -22.62
N CYS A 506 -0.80 0.07 -22.90
CA CYS A 506 0.60 -0.10 -22.48
C CYS A 506 1.59 -0.15 -23.65
N ALA A 507 1.11 0.18 -24.87
CA ALA A 507 1.89 0.18 -26.09
C ALA A 507 2.77 1.43 -26.23
#